data_AF-A0AAU9M906-F1
#
_entry.id   AF-A0AAU9M906-F1
#
_cell.length_a   1.000
_cell.length_b   1.000
_cell.length_c   1.000
_cell.angle_alpha   90.00
_cell.angle_beta   90.00
_cell.angle_gamma   90.00
#
_symmetry.space_group_name_H-M   'P 1'
#
loop_
_entity.id
_entity.type
_entity.pdbx_description
1 polymer ?
#
loop_
_entity_poly.entity_id
_entity_poly.type
_entity_poly.pdbx_seq_one_letter_code
_entity_poly.pdbx_strand_id
1 'polypeptide(L)'
;MEQLVHFSHMHPLILVYLQSNHNNETSDEEDEDEGAHENDFVVKDNHVGQCNMCKEHIYSFHLCYYYCKDCDYSLHKFCAELPNILRKHPLHPNHNLTLSKSFQDSNPVYDFDHELTCCICNLKWKYFCNYHCSVCKFNMDITCATISQHNGPPKPP
;
A
#
# COMPACT_ATOMS: atom_id res chain seq x y z
N MET A 1 2.19 15.88 17.31
CA MET A 1 1.82 15.12 16.09
C MET A 1 3.09 14.51 15.56
N GLU A 2 3.14 13.19 15.41
CA GLU A 2 4.27 12.52 14.74
C GLU A 2 4.35 13.00 13.29
N GLN A 3 5.54 13.43 12.88
CA GLN A 3 5.85 13.87 11.52
C GLN A 3 6.90 12.95 10.91
N LEU A 4 6.75 12.66 9.63
CA LEU A 4 7.64 11.79 8.87
C LEU A 4 8.15 12.52 7.63
N VAL A 5 9.47 12.68 7.52
CA VAL A 5 10.12 13.05 6.26
C VAL A 5 10.36 11.76 5.49
N HIS A 6 9.61 11.54 4.41
CA HIS A 6 9.62 10.28 3.68
C HIS A 6 10.29 10.42 2.31
N PHE A 7 11.11 9.45 1.87
CA PHE A 7 11.89 9.57 0.63
C PHE A 7 11.04 9.77 -0.63
N SER A 8 9.79 9.31 -0.61
CA SER A 8 8.88 9.38 -1.76
C SER A 8 8.12 10.70 -1.86
N HIS A 9 8.30 11.64 -0.92
CA HIS A 9 7.56 12.90 -0.88
C HIS A 9 8.36 14.05 -0.23
N MET A 10 8.21 15.27 -0.73
CA MET A 10 9.08 16.40 -0.34
C MET A 10 8.58 17.17 0.89
N HIS A 11 7.31 17.02 1.27
CA HIS A 11 6.77 17.63 2.48
C HIS A 11 6.73 16.63 3.65
N PRO A 12 6.82 17.10 4.90
CA PRO A 12 6.58 16.25 6.06
C PRO A 12 5.15 15.70 6.05
N LEU A 13 5.02 14.40 6.25
CA LEU A 13 3.73 13.74 6.42
C LEU A 13 3.36 13.73 7.90
N ILE A 14 2.10 13.97 8.22
CA ILE A 14 1.56 13.82 9.58
C ILE A 14 0.82 12.50 9.73
N LEU A 15 0.91 11.88 10.91
CA LEU A 15 0.09 10.72 11.23
C LEU A 15 -1.35 11.16 11.60
N VAL A 16 -2.33 10.63 10.87
CA VAL A 16 -3.77 10.85 11.08
C VAL A 16 -4.39 9.56 11.60
N TYR A 17 -5.18 9.65 12.68
CA TYR A 17 -5.92 8.52 13.25
C TYR A 17 -7.38 8.54 12.78
N LEU A 18 -7.86 7.39 12.31
CA LEU A 18 -9.23 7.15 11.89
C LEU A 18 -10.00 6.65 13.10
N GLN A 19 -10.94 7.45 13.60
CA GLN A 19 -11.86 7.01 14.63
C GLN A 19 -12.85 6.03 13.99
N SER A 20 -12.88 4.78 14.46
CA SER A 20 -13.93 3.84 14.08
C SER A 20 -15.26 4.35 14.62
N ASN A 21 -16.04 5.04 13.81
CA ASN A 21 -17.45 5.27 14.11
C ASN A 21 -18.17 3.92 13.98
N HIS A 22 -18.13 3.12 15.03
CA HIS A 22 -19.18 2.12 15.27
C HIS A 22 -20.41 2.86 15.80
N ASN A 23 -21.00 3.70 14.97
CA ASN A 23 -22.37 4.14 15.20
C ASN A 23 -23.27 3.06 14.60
N ASN A 24 -23.50 2.00 15.39
CA ASN A 24 -24.79 1.31 15.34
C ASN A 24 -25.83 2.33 15.85
N GLU A 25 -26.21 3.28 15.01
CA GLU A 25 -27.43 4.03 15.19
C GLU A 25 -28.53 3.23 14.50
N THR A 26 -29.07 2.25 15.24
CA THR A 26 -30.45 1.81 15.06
C THR A 26 -31.32 3.03 15.33
N SER A 27 -31.73 3.74 14.29
CA SER A 27 -32.87 4.65 14.35
C SER A 27 -34.10 3.86 13.90
N ASP A 28 -34.90 3.46 14.88
CA ASP A 28 -36.22 2.90 14.69
C ASP A 28 -37.12 3.94 14.01
N GLU A 29 -37.48 3.72 12.74
CA GLU A 29 -38.70 4.28 12.16
C GLU A 29 -39.42 3.13 11.43
N GLU A 30 -40.53 2.71 12.04
CA GLU A 30 -41.48 1.73 11.50
C GLU A 30 -42.22 2.37 10.32
N ASP A 31 -42.04 1.86 9.11
CA ASP A 31 -42.99 2.07 8.01
C ASP A 31 -43.17 0.76 7.24
N GLU A 32 -44.41 0.25 7.27
CA GLU A 32 -44.89 -0.91 6.54
C GLU A 32 -44.97 -0.56 5.03
N ASP A 33 -44.12 -1.19 4.20
CA ASP A 33 -44.40 -1.33 2.77
C ASP A 33 -43.87 -2.66 2.23
N GLU A 34 -44.78 -3.50 1.75
CA GLU A 34 -44.51 -4.79 1.11
C GLU A 34 -43.96 -4.56 -0.31
N GLY A 35 -42.64 -4.38 -0.43
CA GLY A 35 -41.95 -4.32 -1.71
C GLY A 35 -40.71 -5.21 -1.70
N ALA A 36 -40.67 -6.21 -2.59
CA ALA A 36 -39.50 -7.07 -2.76
C ALA A 36 -38.28 -6.23 -3.20
N HIS A 37 -37.43 -5.83 -2.25
CA HIS A 37 -36.14 -5.21 -2.55
C HIS A 37 -35.02 -6.22 -2.32
N GLU A 38 -34.41 -6.54 -3.45
CA GLU A 38 -33.13 -7.21 -3.65
C GLU A 38 -32.14 -6.76 -2.55
N ASN A 39 -31.44 -7.70 -1.90
CA ASN A 39 -30.36 -7.43 -0.96
C ASN A 39 -29.19 -6.77 -1.69
N ASP A 40 -29.33 -5.50 -2.06
CA ASP A 40 -28.21 -4.64 -2.41
C ASP A 40 -27.48 -4.33 -1.10
N PHE A 41 -26.52 -5.17 -0.75
CA PHE A 41 -25.57 -4.86 0.31
C PHE A 41 -24.72 -3.70 -0.19
N VAL A 42 -25.23 -2.48 -0.04
CA VAL A 42 -24.48 -1.24 -0.31
C VAL A 42 -23.36 -1.18 0.72
N VAL A 43 -22.20 -1.73 0.37
CA VAL A 43 -20.95 -1.43 1.04
C VAL A 43 -20.71 0.05 0.78
N LYS A 44 -21.09 0.92 1.72
CA LYS A 44 -20.62 2.30 1.72
C LYS A 44 -19.09 2.22 1.64
N ASP A 45 -18.53 2.76 0.58
CA ASP A 45 -17.10 2.68 0.28
C ASP A 45 -16.35 3.52 1.34
N ASN A 46 -16.04 2.90 2.47
CA ASN A 46 -15.51 3.54 3.68
C ASN A 46 -13.99 3.82 3.55
N HIS A 47 -13.52 4.18 2.35
CA HIS A 47 -12.14 4.58 2.15
C HIS A 47 -11.96 6.07 2.42
N VAL A 48 -10.86 6.45 3.07
CA VAL A 48 -10.50 7.83 3.39
C VAL A 48 -9.47 8.43 2.44
N GLY A 49 -8.99 7.65 1.47
CA GLY A 49 -8.01 8.08 0.47
C GLY A 49 -7.36 6.90 -0.25
N GLN A 50 -6.40 7.19 -1.13
CA GLN A 50 -5.60 6.19 -1.84
C GLN A 50 -4.13 6.35 -1.49
N CYS A 51 -3.46 5.25 -1.15
CA CYS A 51 -2.04 5.28 -0.84
C CYS A 51 -1.20 5.54 -2.10
N ASN A 52 -0.37 6.59 -2.09
CA ASN A 52 0.44 6.96 -3.24
C ASN A 52 1.57 5.96 -3.56
N MET A 53 1.93 5.10 -2.60
CA MET A 53 2.97 4.07 -2.78
C MET A 53 2.46 2.76 -3.37
N CYS A 54 1.32 2.24 -2.89
CA CYS A 54 0.80 0.94 -3.29
C CYS A 54 -0.46 1.02 -4.18
N LYS A 55 -1.06 2.21 -4.31
CA LYS A 55 -2.29 2.48 -5.08
C LYS A 55 -3.55 1.80 -4.58
N GLU A 56 -3.49 1.08 -3.47
CA GLU A 56 -4.65 0.57 -2.78
C GLU A 56 -5.33 1.64 -1.91
N HIS A 57 -6.63 1.46 -1.70
CA HIS A 57 -7.43 2.33 -0.83
C HIS A 57 -6.99 2.24 0.63
N ILE A 58 -7.06 3.38 1.32
CA ILE A 58 -6.90 3.49 2.77
C ILE A 58 -8.31 3.43 3.36
N TYR A 59 -8.71 2.27 3.85
CA TYR A 59 -9.96 2.08 4.59
C TYR A 59 -9.86 2.50 6.06
N SER A 60 -11.02 2.79 6.67
CA SER A 60 -11.16 3.09 8.10
C SER A 60 -10.53 2.04 9.03
N PHE A 61 -10.52 0.77 8.64
CA PHE A 61 -9.92 -0.31 9.46
C PHE A 61 -8.40 -0.25 9.55
N HIS A 62 -7.71 0.57 8.74
CA HIS A 62 -6.26 0.76 8.87
C HIS A 62 -5.87 1.54 10.13
N LEU A 63 -6.84 2.10 10.86
CA LEU A 63 -6.71 2.88 12.10
C LEU A 63 -5.95 4.19 11.98
N CYS A 64 -4.93 4.26 11.13
CA CYS A 64 -4.14 5.45 10.89
C CYS A 64 -3.38 5.39 9.56
N TYR A 65 -3.01 6.56 9.07
CA TYR A 65 -2.27 6.73 7.83
C TYR A 65 -1.45 8.02 7.89
N TYR A 66 -0.44 8.13 7.04
CA TYR A 66 0.33 9.36 6.88
C TYR A 66 -0.29 10.23 5.80
N TYR A 67 -0.40 11.53 6.05
CA TYR A 67 -1.01 12.50 5.13
C TYR A 67 -0.17 13.78 5.04
N CYS A 68 0.00 14.30 3.83
CA CYS A 68 0.59 15.61 3.60
C CYS A 68 -0.50 16.69 3.68
N LYS A 69 -0.27 17.75 4.46
CA LYS A 69 -1.22 18.88 4.53
C LYS A 69 -1.11 19.83 3.33
N ASP A 70 0.05 19.84 2.68
CA ASP A 70 0.39 20.80 1.63
C ASP A 70 -0.05 20.29 0.23
N CYS A 71 -0.32 18.99 0.09
CA CYS A 71 -0.81 18.40 -1.15
C CYS A 71 -1.56 17.08 -0.91
N ASP A 72 -2.26 16.58 -1.92
CA ASP A 72 -2.99 15.31 -1.88
C ASP A 72 -2.06 14.09 -1.96
N TYR A 73 -1.28 13.87 -0.89
CA TYR A 73 -0.36 12.76 -0.75
C TYR A 73 -0.63 12.01 0.55
N SER A 74 -0.94 10.73 0.44
CA SER A 74 -1.25 9.86 1.57
C SER A 74 -0.56 8.52 1.45
N LEU A 75 -0.18 7.92 2.57
CA LEU A 75 0.44 6.59 2.64
C LEU A 75 -0.23 5.79 3.75
N HIS A 76 -0.48 4.50 3.53
CA HIS A 76 -0.69 3.59 4.67
C HIS A 76 0.50 3.71 5.63
N LYS A 77 0.26 3.63 6.94
CA LYS A 77 1.35 3.58 7.94
C LYS A 77 2.36 2.49 7.60
N PHE A 78 1.86 1.30 7.23
CA PHE A 78 2.68 0.18 6.75
C PHE A 78 3.58 0.58 5.56
N CYS A 79 3.03 1.20 4.52
CA CYS A 79 3.80 1.59 3.33
C CYS A 79 4.89 2.61 3.67
N ALA A 80 4.57 3.58 4.53
CA ALA A 80 5.51 4.62 4.95
C ALA A 80 6.66 4.11 5.85
N GLU A 81 6.48 2.96 6.50
CA GLU A 81 7.45 2.36 7.42
C GLU A 81 8.27 1.23 6.76
N LEU A 82 8.06 0.96 5.47
CA LEU A 82 8.86 -0.02 4.74
C LEU A 82 10.33 0.40 4.67
N PRO A 83 11.28 -0.54 4.81
CA PRO A 83 12.69 -0.21 4.73
C PRO A 83 13.09 0.20 3.30
N ASN A 84 13.76 1.34 3.15
CA ASN A 84 14.23 1.79 1.83
C ASN A 84 15.18 0.79 1.14
N ILE A 85 15.87 -0.05 1.91
CA ILE A 85 16.81 -1.06 1.40
C ILE A 85 16.57 -2.38 2.13
N LEU A 86 16.21 -3.42 1.39
CA LEU A 86 16.25 -4.80 1.89
C LEU A 86 17.62 -5.40 1.60
N ARG A 87 18.31 -5.79 2.67
CA ARG A 87 19.61 -6.46 2.59
C ARG A 87 19.40 -7.96 2.78
N LYS A 88 20.05 -8.78 1.94
CA LYS A 88 20.05 -10.25 2.06
C LYS A 88 18.62 -10.84 2.15
N HIS A 89 17.70 -10.34 1.33
CA HIS A 89 16.33 -10.85 1.32
C HIS A 89 16.35 -12.36 0.98
N PRO A 90 15.56 -13.24 1.64
CA PRO A 90 15.65 -14.69 1.42
C PRO A 90 15.46 -15.12 -0.04
N LEU A 91 14.57 -14.44 -0.76
CA LEU A 91 14.31 -14.69 -2.18
C LEU A 91 15.30 -13.98 -3.13
N HIS A 92 16.18 -13.13 -2.60
CA HIS A 92 17.23 -12.44 -3.35
C HIS A 92 18.44 -12.09 -2.46
N PRO A 93 19.23 -13.09 -2.01
CA PRO A 93 20.19 -12.90 -0.92
C PRO A 93 21.48 -12.19 -1.34
N ASN A 94 21.83 -12.25 -2.62
CA ASN A 94 23.15 -11.82 -3.12
C ASN A 94 23.27 -10.29 -3.30
N HIS A 95 22.16 -9.59 -3.50
CA HIS A 95 22.15 -8.15 -3.72
C HIS A 95 21.08 -7.47 -2.88
N ASN A 96 21.29 -6.17 -2.65
CA ASN A 96 20.29 -5.35 -1.98
C ASN A 96 19.15 -5.02 -2.95
N LEU A 97 17.94 -4.99 -2.42
CA LEU A 97 16.78 -4.44 -3.12
C LEU A 97 16.51 -3.04 -2.59
N THR A 98 16.40 -2.07 -3.49
CA THR A 98 16.08 -0.68 -3.14
C THR A 98 14.62 -0.41 -3.44
N LEU A 99 13.89 0.12 -2.47
CA LEU A 99 12.54 0.61 -2.65
C LEU A 99 12.60 1.94 -3.40
N SER A 100 12.00 2.01 -4.59
CA SER A 100 11.97 3.26 -5.35
C SER A 100 10.78 3.35 -6.29
N LYS A 101 10.38 4.58 -6.61
CA LYS A 101 9.48 4.93 -7.70
C LYS A 101 10.24 5.16 -9.02
N SER A 102 11.52 5.55 -8.94
CA SER A 102 12.30 6.15 -10.03
C SER A 102 12.65 5.21 -11.19
N PHE A 103 12.61 3.89 -10.99
CA PHE A 103 12.91 2.92 -12.05
C PHE A 103 11.81 2.83 -13.11
N GLN A 104 10.69 3.54 -12.90
CA GLN A 104 9.59 3.67 -13.85
C GLN A 104 9.77 4.82 -14.86
N ASP A 105 10.59 5.83 -14.50
CA ASP A 105 10.71 7.06 -15.30
C ASP A 105 11.91 7.06 -16.26
N SER A 106 12.80 6.05 -16.19
CA SER A 106 14.13 6.10 -16.81
C SER A 106 14.25 5.57 -18.24
N ASN A 107 13.17 5.42 -19.02
CA ASN A 107 13.32 5.12 -20.45
C ASN A 107 12.22 5.73 -21.34
N PRO A 108 12.35 7.01 -21.73
CA PRO A 108 11.36 7.68 -22.59
C PRO A 108 11.46 7.31 -24.08
N VAL A 109 12.31 6.33 -24.45
CA VAL A 109 12.59 6.01 -25.87
C VAL A 109 12.01 4.66 -26.31
N TYR A 110 11.58 3.80 -25.39
CA TYR A 110 10.98 2.51 -25.73
C TYR A 110 9.70 2.25 -24.91
N ASP A 111 8.62 2.08 -25.64
CA ASP A 111 7.31 1.53 -25.27
C ASP A 111 6.49 2.15 -24.12
N PHE A 112 5.31 2.61 -24.54
CA PHE A 112 4.11 2.98 -23.78
C PHE A 112 3.51 1.84 -22.91
N ASP A 113 4.22 0.73 -22.70
CA ASP A 113 3.69 -0.48 -22.06
C ASP A 113 4.73 -1.25 -21.23
N HIS A 114 5.51 -0.54 -20.40
CA HIS A 114 6.37 -1.18 -19.39
C HIS A 114 5.52 -1.73 -18.24
N GLU A 115 4.78 -2.82 -18.49
CA GLU A 115 4.16 -3.63 -17.45
C GLU A 115 5.24 -4.25 -16.56
N LEU A 116 5.53 -3.61 -15.43
CA LEU A 116 6.41 -4.17 -14.42
C LEU A 116 5.73 -5.39 -13.79
N THR A 117 6.46 -6.50 -13.77
CA THR A 117 5.96 -7.77 -13.23
C THR A 117 6.75 -8.14 -11.98
N CYS A 118 6.04 -8.58 -10.94
CA CYS A 118 6.67 -9.14 -9.74
C CYS A 118 7.33 -10.48 -10.04
N CYS A 119 8.60 -10.64 -9.70
CA CYS A 119 9.31 -11.91 -9.84
C CYS A 119 8.80 -13.01 -8.87
N ILE A 120 7.92 -12.67 -7.92
CA ILE A 120 7.40 -13.62 -6.91
C ILE A 120 5.98 -14.08 -7.25
N CYS A 121 5.04 -13.14 -7.44
CA CYS A 121 3.63 -13.47 -7.69
C CYS A 121 3.22 -13.39 -9.16
N ASN A 122 4.11 -12.94 -10.06
CA ASN A 122 3.83 -12.72 -11.48
C ASN A 122 2.68 -11.76 -11.79
N LEU A 123 2.21 -11.00 -10.80
CA LEU A 123 1.24 -9.94 -11.00
C LEU A 123 1.91 -8.77 -11.72
N LYS A 124 1.20 -8.24 -12.71
CA LYS A 124 1.57 -7.07 -13.51
C LYS A 124 1.03 -5.81 -12.88
N TRP A 125 1.84 -4.77 -12.86
CA TRP A 125 1.52 -3.53 -12.17
C TRP A 125 1.64 -2.34 -13.08
N LYS A 126 0.78 -1.36 -12.83
CA LYS A 126 0.86 -0.03 -13.43
C LYS A 126 1.22 0.98 -12.34
N TYR A 127 2.46 1.46 -12.39
CA TYR A 127 2.93 2.71 -11.77
C TYR A 127 2.80 2.84 -10.23
N PHE A 128 3.50 1.99 -9.47
CA PHE A 128 3.58 2.11 -8.00
C PHE A 128 4.91 1.62 -7.41
N CYS A 129 5.26 2.00 -6.17
CA CYS A 129 6.59 1.76 -5.60
C CYS A 129 6.89 0.26 -5.47
N ASN A 130 8.12 -0.16 -5.82
CA ASN A 130 8.55 -1.54 -5.72
C ASN A 130 10.01 -1.66 -5.24
N TYR A 131 10.36 -2.86 -4.80
CA TYR A 131 11.76 -3.22 -4.54
C TYR A 131 12.44 -3.63 -5.83
N HIS A 132 13.58 -3.03 -6.13
CA HIS A 132 14.34 -3.27 -7.35
C HIS A 132 15.82 -3.57 -7.06
N CYS A 133 16.37 -4.57 -7.74
CA CYS A 133 17.81 -4.80 -7.83
C CYS A 133 18.30 -4.33 -9.20
N SER A 134 19.11 -3.27 -9.24
CA SER A 134 19.65 -2.70 -10.48
C SER A 134 20.63 -3.63 -11.20
N VAL A 135 21.27 -4.55 -10.47
CA VAL A 135 22.23 -5.54 -10.97
C VAL A 135 21.51 -6.67 -11.69
N CYS A 136 20.53 -7.31 -11.03
CA CYS A 136 19.81 -8.47 -11.58
C CYS A 136 18.56 -8.11 -12.37
N LYS A 137 18.16 -6.82 -12.37
CA LYS A 137 16.86 -6.35 -12.88
C LYS A 137 15.67 -7.06 -12.22
N PHE A 138 15.86 -7.51 -10.98
CA PHE A 138 14.86 -8.22 -10.20
C PHE A 138 13.89 -7.22 -9.57
N ASN A 139 12.59 -7.44 -9.77
CA ASN A 139 11.51 -6.61 -9.24
C ASN A 139 10.65 -7.40 -8.27
N MET A 140 10.37 -6.82 -7.10
CA MET A 140 9.57 -7.44 -6.05
C MET A 140 8.58 -6.46 -5.47
N ASP A 141 7.39 -6.97 -5.17
CA ASP A 141 6.31 -6.17 -4.63
C ASP A 141 6.60 -5.75 -3.22
N ILE A 142 6.01 -4.65 -2.79
CA ILE A 142 6.07 -4.27 -1.38
C ILE A 142 5.40 -5.31 -0.48
N THR A 143 4.32 -5.97 -0.92
CA THR A 143 3.68 -7.04 -0.12
C THR A 143 4.44 -8.36 -0.24
N CYS A 144 4.95 -8.71 -1.44
CA CYS A 144 5.78 -9.90 -1.60
C CYS A 144 7.10 -9.82 -0.81
N ALA A 145 7.64 -8.61 -0.64
CA ALA A 145 8.80 -8.36 0.20
C ALA A 145 8.57 -8.66 1.69
N THR A 146 7.31 -8.65 2.16
CA THR A 146 7.00 -8.94 3.56
C THR A 146 6.65 -10.41 3.81
N ILE A 147 6.28 -11.18 2.77
CA ILE A 147 5.98 -12.62 2.90
C ILE A 147 7.18 -13.43 3.44
N SER A 148 8.41 -12.97 3.18
CA SER A 148 9.62 -13.67 3.62
C SER A 148 9.93 -13.54 5.11
N GLN A 149 9.20 -12.68 5.85
CA GLN A 149 9.31 -12.60 7.30
C GLN A 149 8.51 -13.68 8.03
N HIS A 150 7.57 -14.36 7.34
CA HIS A 150 6.68 -15.36 7.95
C HIS A 150 7.10 -16.82 7.69
N ASN A 151 8.05 -17.06 6.76
CA ASN A 151 8.56 -18.39 6.43
C ASN A 151 10.00 -18.62 6.92
N GLY A 152 10.43 -17.89 7.96
CA GLY A 152 11.71 -18.15 8.62
C GLY A 152 11.76 -19.60 9.15
N PRO A 153 12.96 -20.22 9.22
CA PRO A 153 13.10 -21.54 9.81
C PRO A 153 12.51 -21.53 11.23
N PRO A 154 11.84 -22.62 11.67
CA PRO A 154 11.28 -22.70 13.01
C PRO A 154 12.38 -22.36 14.03
N LYS A 155 12.06 -21.48 14.97
CA LYS A 155 12.97 -21.09 16.05
C LYS A 155 13.36 -22.36 16.81
N PRO A 156 14.65 -22.60 17.09
CA PRO A 156 15.06 -23.77 17.87
C PRO A 156 14.45 -23.70 19.28
N PRO A 157 14.21 -24.88 19.91
CA PRO A 157 13.56 -24.99 21.21
C PRO A 157 14.31 -24.25 22.33
#